data_AF-A0A2S5A9G2-F1
#
_entry.id   AF-A0A2S5A9G2-F1
#
_cell.length_a   1.000
_cell.length_b   1.000
_cell.length_c   1.000
_cell.angle_alpha   90.00
_cell.angle_beta   90.00
_cell.angle_gamma   90.00
#
_symmetry.space_group_name_H-M   'P 1'
#
loop_
_entity.id
_entity.type
_entity.pdbx_description
1 polymer ?
#
loop_
_entity_poly.entity_id
_entity_poly.type
_entity_poly.pdbx_seq_one_letter_code
_entity_poly.pdbx_strand_id
1 'polypeptide(L)'
;MIINTFRKAQAYNYILLAAFILLLRLAVLLNPSLYNSLIVYQPFVKLLVFFQFNFLSNPVYNILTTGAVIFIQAVLFGRIITRHNFFNKTTFLPELMYAVLCSMFTEFLTFSPIIFCNFFLLWILDKIFSFYRSQSTLQSAFDMGFIISLGSLLYFPFIFIFPIIWYSSVVFKSFSIREWFTGIIGLIVPYIILGTFYFWNDDFNDFYHLWLPFKFVLPQALAIEQDDYFALIPIIIVLLLSLNQVRVMFFKNVVQVRKSLQCLGFFVILIVASYFIMPDQHINHLMLAAAPVATFMTFYFNSAKVRWFYEFVFALLIISIFYFQLF
;
A
#
# COMPACT_ATOMS: atom_id res chain seq x y z
N MET A 1 24.24 -10.16 2.68
CA MET A 1 24.98 -8.98 3.17
C MET A 1 24.06 -7.77 3.27
N ILE A 2 23.02 -7.72 2.43
CA ILE A 2 22.12 -6.59 2.22
C ILE A 2 21.30 -6.31 3.49
N ILE A 3 20.67 -7.33 4.08
CA ILE A 3 19.84 -7.16 5.29
C ILE A 3 20.64 -6.53 6.44
N ASN A 4 21.89 -6.95 6.64
CA ASN A 4 22.73 -6.38 7.70
C ASN A 4 23.11 -4.91 7.47
N THR A 5 23.28 -4.49 6.21
CA THR A 5 23.54 -3.10 5.86
C THR A 5 22.32 -2.23 6.19
N PHE A 6 21.14 -2.65 5.76
CA PHE A 6 19.88 -1.92 6.01
C PHE A 6 19.39 -1.99 7.46
N ARG A 7 19.84 -2.96 8.27
CA ARG A 7 19.63 -2.96 9.73
C ARG A 7 20.28 -1.78 10.43
N LYS A 8 21.38 -1.24 9.89
CA LYS A 8 22.07 -0.09 10.46
C LYS A 8 21.46 1.18 9.88
N ALA A 9 21.03 2.12 10.71
CA ALA A 9 20.54 3.40 10.23
C ALA A 9 21.70 4.32 9.81
N GLN A 10 22.08 4.28 8.53
CA GLN A 10 23.15 5.10 7.96
C GLN A 10 22.64 5.85 6.71
N ALA A 11 23.08 7.11 6.53
CA ALA A 11 22.57 7.97 5.46
C ALA A 11 22.83 7.42 4.04
N TYR A 12 23.92 6.69 3.83
CA TYR A 12 24.20 6.07 2.52
C TYR A 12 23.16 5.00 2.13
N ASN A 13 22.35 4.51 3.07
CA ASN A 13 21.29 3.55 2.75
C ASN A 13 20.20 4.15 1.87
N TYR A 14 20.02 5.47 1.82
CA TYR A 14 19.13 6.10 0.84
C TYR A 14 19.62 5.89 -0.59
N ILE A 15 20.93 6.03 -0.82
CA ILE A 15 21.55 5.80 -2.12
C ILE A 15 21.46 4.32 -2.48
N LEU A 16 21.75 3.43 -1.52
CA LEU A 16 21.60 1.99 -1.73
C LEU A 16 20.16 1.59 -2.01
N LEU A 17 19.18 2.21 -1.34
CA LEU A 17 17.76 1.96 -1.58
C LEU A 17 17.38 2.34 -3.01
N ALA A 18 17.80 3.52 -3.48
CA ALA A 18 17.56 3.95 -4.85
C ALA A 18 18.20 3.01 -5.87
N ALA A 19 19.47 2.61 -5.65
CA ALA A 19 20.15 1.63 -6.49
C ALA A 19 19.44 0.27 -6.49
N PHE A 20 18.95 -0.18 -5.33
CA PHE A 20 18.24 -1.45 -5.19
C PHE A 20 16.88 -1.42 -5.89
N ILE A 21 16.15 -0.31 -5.80
CA ILE A 21 14.90 -0.07 -6.51
C ILE A 21 15.08 -0.09 -8.03
N LEU A 22 16.21 0.43 -8.55
CA LEU A 22 16.55 0.31 -9.97
C LEU A 22 16.93 -1.13 -10.34
N LEU A 23 17.69 -1.81 -9.48
CA LEU A 23 18.08 -3.21 -9.67
C LEU A 23 16.85 -4.12 -9.79
N LEU A 24 15.87 -3.95 -8.91
CA LEU A 24 14.61 -4.70 -8.93
C LEU A 24 13.76 -4.44 -10.17
N ARG A 25 14.10 -3.45 -11.02
CA ARG A 25 13.39 -3.15 -12.27
C ARG A 25 14.23 -3.36 -13.51
N LEU A 26 15.47 -3.85 -13.37
CA LEU A 26 16.39 -4.01 -14.49
C LEU A 26 15.83 -4.93 -15.57
N ALA A 27 15.19 -6.05 -15.20
CA ALA A 27 14.67 -7.01 -16.18
C ALA A 27 13.61 -6.37 -17.10
N VAL A 28 12.69 -5.60 -16.51
CA VAL A 28 11.63 -4.90 -17.26
C VAL A 28 12.19 -3.73 -18.07
N LEU A 29 13.19 -3.00 -17.54
CA LEU A 29 13.88 -1.93 -18.28
C LEU A 29 14.64 -2.45 -19.50
N LEU A 30 15.12 -3.70 -19.47
CA LEU A 30 15.79 -4.34 -20.61
C LEU A 30 14.80 -4.84 -21.66
N ASN A 31 13.58 -5.20 -21.28
CA ASN A 31 12.52 -5.69 -22.18
C ASN A 31 11.24 -4.83 -22.13
N PRO A 32 11.31 -3.51 -22.39
CA PRO A 32 10.18 -2.60 -22.19
C PRO A 32 9.00 -2.87 -23.13
N SER A 33 9.21 -3.53 -24.28
CA SER A 33 8.17 -3.85 -25.25
C SER A 33 7.15 -4.90 -24.77
N LEU A 34 7.50 -5.70 -23.77
CA LEU A 34 6.59 -6.68 -23.16
C LEU A 34 5.58 -6.02 -22.22
N TYR A 35 5.83 -4.77 -21.80
CA TYR A 35 5.09 -4.07 -20.75
C TYR A 35 4.43 -2.81 -21.29
N ASN A 36 3.53 -2.98 -22.26
CA ASN A 36 2.60 -1.92 -22.68
C ASN A 36 1.43 -1.88 -21.71
N SER A 37 1.58 -1.18 -20.59
CA SER A 37 0.45 -0.92 -19.71
C SER A 37 -0.50 0.08 -20.39
N LEU A 38 -1.65 -0.40 -20.86
CA LEU A 38 -2.80 0.46 -21.06
C LEU A 38 -3.13 1.07 -19.69
N ILE A 39 -2.96 2.38 -19.54
CA ILE A 39 -3.38 3.08 -18.33
C ILE A 39 -4.91 2.94 -18.28
N VAL A 40 -5.42 2.01 -17.49
CA VAL A 40 -6.86 1.83 -17.29
C VAL A 40 -7.32 2.97 -16.37
N TYR A 41 -7.74 4.07 -16.99
CA TYR A 41 -8.36 5.18 -16.29
C TYR A 41 -9.74 4.74 -15.80
N GLN A 42 -9.93 4.67 -14.48
CA GLN A 42 -11.26 4.45 -13.91
C GLN A 42 -12.17 5.66 -14.21
N PRO A 43 -13.50 5.48 -14.25
CA PRO A 43 -14.45 6.52 -14.69
C PRO A 43 -14.30 7.86 -13.96
N PHE A 44 -14.02 7.86 -12.65
CA PHE A 44 -13.79 9.08 -11.87
C PHE A 44 -12.48 9.81 -12.22
N VAL A 45 -11.50 9.09 -12.79
CA VAL A 45 -10.23 9.66 -13.26
C VAL A 45 -10.41 10.45 -14.55
N LYS A 46 -11.57 10.37 -15.23
CA LYS A 46 -11.87 11.28 -16.37
C LYS A 46 -11.76 12.75 -16.01
N LEU A 47 -12.00 13.13 -14.75
CA LEU A 47 -11.81 14.51 -14.27
C LEU A 47 -10.32 14.86 -14.09
N LEU A 48 -9.47 13.87 -13.83
CA LEU A 48 -8.01 13.98 -13.76
C LEU A 48 -7.31 13.77 -15.10
N VAL A 49 -8.05 13.55 -16.19
CA VAL A 49 -7.53 13.51 -17.57
C VAL A 49 -6.83 14.82 -17.96
N PHE A 50 -6.98 15.88 -17.18
CA PHE A 50 -6.14 17.08 -17.27
C PHE A 50 -4.63 16.77 -17.10
N PHE A 51 -4.28 15.67 -16.41
CA PHE A 51 -2.90 15.18 -16.22
C PHE A 51 -2.55 14.00 -17.13
N GLN A 52 -2.94 14.03 -18.41
CA GLN A 52 -2.36 13.12 -19.40
C GLN A 52 -0.88 13.48 -19.61
N PHE A 53 -0.02 12.84 -18.83
CA PHE A 53 1.41 12.97 -18.99
C PHE A 53 1.85 12.20 -20.24
N ASN A 54 1.90 12.89 -21.38
CA ASN A 54 2.29 12.30 -22.68
C ASN A 54 3.64 11.54 -22.63
N PHE A 55 4.53 11.88 -21.69
CA PHE A 55 5.80 11.18 -21.49
C PHE A 55 5.66 9.78 -20.87
N LEU A 56 4.56 9.49 -20.15
CA LEU A 56 4.28 8.18 -19.55
C LEU A 56 3.82 7.13 -20.58
N SER A 57 3.62 7.55 -21.84
CA SER A 57 3.36 6.64 -22.95
C SER A 57 4.60 5.82 -23.33
N ASN A 58 5.80 6.34 -23.05
CA ASN A 58 7.02 5.57 -23.22
C ASN A 58 7.22 4.63 -22.00
N PRO A 59 7.33 3.31 -22.21
CA PRO A 59 7.44 2.33 -21.13
C PRO A 59 8.64 2.58 -20.22
N VAL A 60 9.78 3.03 -20.76
CA VAL A 60 10.98 3.30 -19.95
C VAL A 60 10.75 4.47 -18.98
N TYR A 61 10.17 5.57 -19.47
CA TYR A 61 9.84 6.71 -18.61
C TYR A 61 8.77 6.36 -17.57
N ASN A 62 7.80 5.53 -17.94
CA ASN A 62 6.76 5.04 -17.05
C ASN A 62 7.34 4.23 -15.88
N ILE A 63 8.24 3.27 -16.16
CA ILE A 63 8.89 2.44 -15.15
C ILE A 63 9.81 3.27 -14.24
N LEU A 64 10.58 4.19 -14.82
CA LEU A 64 11.49 5.05 -14.05
C LEU A 64 10.73 6.02 -13.14
N THR A 65 9.64 6.61 -13.63
CA THR A 65 8.79 7.52 -12.83
C THR A 65 8.09 6.78 -11.71
N THR A 66 7.54 5.59 -11.99
CA THR A 66 7.00 4.67 -10.98
C THR A 66 8.05 4.34 -9.92
N GLY A 67 9.29 4.07 -10.34
CA GLY A 67 10.38 3.81 -9.42
C GLY A 67 10.77 4.98 -8.53
N ALA A 68 10.79 6.19 -9.08
CA ALA A 68 11.02 7.41 -8.31
C ALA A 68 9.90 7.64 -7.28
N VAL A 69 8.63 7.42 -7.67
CA VAL A 69 7.49 7.55 -6.75
C VAL A 69 7.57 6.53 -5.62
N ILE A 70 7.88 5.26 -5.93
CA ILE A 70 8.05 4.22 -4.91
C ILE A 70 9.22 4.51 -3.98
N PHE A 71 10.32 5.10 -4.47
CA PHE A 71 11.42 5.55 -3.62
C PHE A 71 10.95 6.61 -2.62
N ILE A 72 10.18 7.62 -3.08
CA ILE A 72 9.62 8.65 -2.19
C ILE A 72 8.68 8.01 -1.15
N GLN A 73 7.81 7.09 -1.58
CA GLN A 73 6.89 6.38 -0.69
C GLN A 73 7.63 5.53 0.35
N ALA A 74 8.68 4.82 -0.04
CA ALA A 74 9.52 4.05 0.86
C ALA A 74 10.15 4.96 1.93
N VAL A 75 10.73 6.10 1.53
CA VAL A 75 11.33 7.06 2.47
C VAL A 75 10.29 7.66 3.41
N LEU A 76 9.10 8.03 2.90
CA LEU A 76 8.00 8.52 3.72
C LEU A 76 7.54 7.46 4.73
N PHE A 77 7.39 6.21 4.29
CA PHE A 77 7.02 5.09 5.15
C PHE A 77 8.04 4.86 6.26
N GLY A 78 9.33 4.82 5.93
CA GLY A 78 10.42 4.73 6.92
C GLY A 78 10.39 5.86 7.95
N ARG A 79 10.11 7.08 7.49
CA ARG A 79 9.96 8.26 8.35
C ARG A 79 8.77 8.13 9.31
N ILE A 80 7.62 7.64 8.83
CA ILE A 80 6.43 7.39 9.67
C ILE A 80 6.76 6.36 10.75
N ILE A 81 7.36 5.23 10.35
CA ILE A 81 7.77 4.15 11.28
C ILE A 81 8.73 4.66 12.36
N THR A 82 9.71 5.48 11.96
CA THR A 82 10.69 6.08 12.88
C THR A 82 10.05 7.12 13.80
N ARG A 83 9.21 8.02 13.27
CA ARG A 83 8.52 9.07 14.04
C ARG A 83 7.66 8.50 15.17
N HIS A 84 7.02 7.36 14.93
CA HIS A 84 6.16 6.71 15.91
C HIS A 84 6.91 5.73 16.83
N ASN A 85 8.25 5.66 16.73
CA ASN A 85 9.10 4.73 17.49
C ASN A 85 8.56 3.29 17.43
N PHE A 86 8.14 2.86 16.23
CA PHE A 86 7.43 1.59 16.07
C PHE A 86 8.33 0.38 16.35
N PHE A 87 9.64 0.52 16.07
CA PHE A 87 10.68 -0.44 16.42
C PHE A 87 11.62 0.15 17.49
N ASN A 88 12.14 -0.71 18.37
CA ASN A 88 13.04 -0.30 19.47
C ASN A 88 14.35 0.35 19.01
N LYS A 89 14.77 0.08 17.76
CA LYS A 89 15.96 0.66 17.14
C LYS A 89 15.58 1.16 15.75
N THR A 90 16.09 2.33 15.39
CA THR A 90 15.97 2.88 14.04
C THR A 90 16.68 1.98 13.04
N THR A 91 15.99 1.63 11.96
CA THR A 91 16.46 0.69 10.93
C THR A 91 15.88 1.10 9.58
N PHE A 92 16.60 0.83 8.49
CA PHE A 92 16.15 1.09 7.11
C PHE A 92 15.43 -0.12 6.48
N LEU A 93 15.19 -1.17 7.27
CA LEU A 93 14.46 -2.35 6.81
C LEU A 93 13.01 -2.05 6.36
N PRO A 94 12.21 -1.19 7.01
CA PRO A 94 10.87 -0.86 6.55
C PRO A 94 10.85 -0.35 5.10
N GLU A 95 11.78 0.56 4.76
CA GLU A 95 11.92 1.14 3.44
C GLU A 95 12.32 0.08 2.41
N LEU A 96 13.26 -0.80 2.75
CA LEU A 96 13.68 -1.89 1.89
C LEU A 96 12.53 -2.89 1.65
N MET A 97 11.82 -3.31 2.70
CA MET A 97 10.71 -4.25 2.58
C MET A 97 9.55 -3.67 1.77
N TYR A 98 9.28 -2.37 1.93
CA TYR A 98 8.28 -1.67 1.13
C TYR A 98 8.67 -1.65 -0.35
N ALA A 99 9.92 -1.30 -0.67
CA ALA A 99 10.43 -1.30 -2.04
C ALA A 99 10.36 -2.68 -2.71
N VAL A 100 10.69 -3.74 -1.95
CA VAL A 100 10.61 -5.14 -2.41
C VAL A 100 9.16 -5.54 -2.70
N LEU A 101 8.22 -5.23 -1.80
CA LEU A 101 6.80 -5.55 -1.98
C LEU A 101 6.17 -4.78 -3.15
N CYS A 102 6.53 -3.51 -3.34
CA CYS A 102 6.10 -2.72 -4.50
C CYS A 102 6.77 -3.13 -5.82
N SER A 103 7.69 -4.09 -5.79
CA SER A 103 8.30 -4.68 -6.99
C SER A 103 7.95 -6.15 -7.17
N MET A 104 7.00 -6.66 -6.38
CA MET A 104 6.72 -8.10 -6.26
C MET A 104 6.12 -8.70 -7.53
N PHE A 105 5.23 -7.97 -8.18
CA PHE A 105 4.58 -8.36 -9.43
C PHE A 105 4.91 -7.34 -10.53
N THR A 106 4.91 -7.80 -11.77
CA THR A 106 5.17 -6.95 -12.95
C THR A 106 4.20 -5.80 -13.08
N GLU A 107 2.92 -6.04 -12.76
CA GLU A 107 1.90 -4.99 -12.82
C GLU A 107 2.24 -3.79 -11.90
N PHE A 108 2.91 -4.04 -10.75
CA PHE A 108 3.26 -3.01 -9.76
C PHE A 108 4.35 -2.05 -10.26
N LEU A 109 5.07 -2.44 -11.31
CA LEU A 109 6.20 -1.69 -11.85
C LEU A 109 5.76 -0.60 -12.82
N THR A 110 4.47 -0.60 -13.19
CA THR A 110 3.87 0.34 -14.14
C THR A 110 3.04 1.37 -13.41
N PHE A 111 2.95 2.56 -14.00
CA PHE A 111 2.29 3.69 -13.41
C PHE A 111 0.77 3.47 -13.39
N SER A 112 0.19 3.47 -12.19
CA SER A 112 -1.25 3.27 -12.00
C SER A 112 -1.82 4.25 -10.96
N PRO A 113 -3.14 4.53 -11.00
CA PRO A 113 -3.80 5.34 -9.97
C PRO A 113 -3.58 4.82 -8.55
N ILE A 114 -3.39 3.51 -8.39
CA ILE A 114 -3.15 2.86 -7.09
C ILE A 114 -1.85 3.33 -6.45
N ILE A 115 -0.82 3.67 -7.24
CA ILE A 115 0.41 4.26 -6.72
C ILE A 115 0.11 5.59 -6.02
N PHE A 116 -0.79 6.42 -6.55
CA PHE A 116 -1.18 7.64 -5.84
C PHE A 116 -1.94 7.35 -4.55
N CYS A 117 -2.82 6.35 -4.58
CA CYS A 117 -3.55 5.91 -3.38
C CYS A 117 -2.61 5.42 -2.26
N ASN A 118 -1.42 4.92 -2.57
CA ASN A 118 -0.43 4.58 -1.55
C ASN A 118 -0.01 5.80 -0.72
N PHE A 119 0.05 7.02 -1.28
CA PHE A 119 0.32 8.22 -0.47
C PHE A 119 -0.79 8.49 0.55
N PHE A 120 -2.05 8.37 0.13
CA PHE A 120 -3.20 8.49 1.03
C PHE A 120 -3.18 7.39 2.10
N LEU A 121 -2.82 6.17 1.73
CA LEU A 121 -2.68 5.06 2.66
C LEU A 121 -1.59 5.33 3.70
N LEU A 122 -0.40 5.78 3.28
CA LEU A 122 0.68 6.16 4.20
C LEU A 122 0.24 7.30 5.14
N TRP A 123 -0.55 8.25 4.64
CA TRP A 123 -1.09 9.32 5.46
C TRP A 123 -2.09 8.81 6.51
N ILE A 124 -3.00 7.89 6.12
CA ILE A 124 -3.90 7.21 7.05
C ILE A 124 -3.10 6.43 8.11
N LEU A 125 -2.03 5.74 7.73
CA LEU A 125 -1.16 5.03 8.68
C LEU A 125 -0.50 5.97 9.70
N ASP A 126 0.02 7.12 9.27
CA ASP A 126 0.57 8.13 10.18
C ASP A 126 -0.49 8.62 11.19
N LYS A 127 -1.73 8.86 10.72
CA LYS A 127 -2.86 9.24 11.58
C LYS A 127 -3.21 8.13 12.58
N ILE A 128 -3.29 6.88 12.14
CA ILE A 128 -3.59 5.73 13.01
C ILE A 128 -2.54 5.60 14.11
N PHE A 129 -1.24 5.67 13.78
CA PHE A 129 -0.18 5.54 14.78
C PHE A 129 -0.15 6.72 15.76
N SER A 130 -0.60 7.90 15.32
CA SER A 130 -0.73 9.08 16.18
C SER A 130 -1.90 9.00 17.17
N PHE A 131 -2.89 8.12 16.97
CA PHE A 131 -4.09 8.09 17.80
C PHE A 131 -3.82 7.87 19.28
N TYR A 132 -2.80 7.07 19.59
CA TYR A 132 -2.39 6.79 20.96
C TYR A 132 -2.00 8.06 21.74
N ARG A 133 -1.44 9.06 21.05
CA ARG A 133 -0.95 10.32 21.66
C ARG A 133 -1.89 11.50 21.44
N SER A 134 -2.80 11.42 20.47
CA SER A 134 -3.67 12.54 20.08
C SER A 134 -4.74 12.86 21.14
N GLN A 135 -4.90 14.14 21.46
CA GLN A 135 -6.00 14.64 22.28
C GLN A 135 -7.28 14.85 21.44
N SER A 136 -7.15 15.21 20.15
CA SER A 136 -8.27 15.48 19.23
C SER A 136 -8.62 14.29 18.32
N THR A 137 -9.41 13.34 18.83
CA THR A 137 -9.82 12.15 18.04
C THR A 137 -10.82 12.46 16.93
N LEU A 138 -11.70 13.44 17.15
CA LEU A 138 -12.68 13.87 16.15
C LEU A 138 -12.00 14.38 14.88
N GLN A 139 -10.98 15.22 15.03
CA GLN A 139 -10.23 15.75 13.89
C GLN A 139 -9.55 14.62 13.10
N SER A 140 -8.88 13.69 13.77
CA SER A 140 -8.25 12.55 13.10
C SER A 140 -9.27 11.64 12.39
N ALA A 141 -10.45 11.43 12.98
CA ALA A 141 -11.52 10.66 12.35
C ALA A 141 -12.04 11.35 11.07
N PHE A 142 -12.28 12.66 11.13
CA PHE A 142 -12.66 13.46 9.95
C PHE A 142 -11.58 13.40 8.87
N ASP A 143 -10.32 13.66 9.24
CA ASP A 143 -9.19 13.70 8.32
C ASP A 143 -9.03 12.36 7.59
N MET A 144 -9.10 11.23 8.29
CA MET A 144 -9.04 9.92 7.64
C MET A 144 -10.25 9.67 6.74
N GLY A 145 -11.46 10.06 7.14
CA GLY A 145 -12.64 9.94 6.29
C GLY A 145 -12.47 10.71 4.98
N PHE A 146 -11.97 11.95 5.09
CA PHE A 146 -11.67 12.83 3.96
C PHE A 146 -10.56 12.28 3.05
N ILE A 147 -9.49 11.74 3.63
CA ILE A 147 -8.41 11.11 2.85
C ILE A 147 -8.92 9.86 2.12
N ILE A 148 -9.79 9.07 2.76
CA ILE A 148 -10.38 7.87 2.14
C ILE A 148 -11.28 8.24 0.98
N SER A 149 -12.12 9.27 1.11
CA SER A 149 -12.95 9.72 -0.01
C SER A 149 -12.14 10.31 -1.16
N LEU A 150 -11.05 11.04 -0.89
CA LEU A 150 -10.13 11.47 -1.96
C LEU A 150 -9.48 10.28 -2.67
N GLY A 151 -9.04 9.27 -1.91
CA GLY A 151 -8.46 8.06 -2.49
C GLY A 151 -9.48 7.26 -3.31
N SER A 152 -10.74 7.21 -2.89
CA SER A 152 -11.80 6.52 -3.63
C SER A 152 -12.29 7.27 -4.87
N LEU A 153 -12.04 8.57 -4.97
CA LEU A 153 -12.22 9.30 -6.22
C LEU A 153 -11.15 8.93 -7.26
N LEU A 154 -9.92 8.60 -6.82
CA LEU A 154 -8.86 8.11 -7.72
C LEU A 154 -9.04 6.64 -8.10
N TYR A 155 -9.37 5.84 -7.09
CA TYR A 155 -9.48 4.40 -7.18
C TYR A 155 -10.60 3.95 -6.24
N PHE A 156 -11.79 3.75 -6.80
CA PHE A 156 -13.02 3.48 -6.02
C PHE A 156 -12.87 2.48 -4.86
N PRO A 157 -12.18 1.33 -5.02
CA PRO A 157 -12.04 0.31 -3.97
C PRO A 157 -11.36 0.80 -2.70
N PHE A 158 -10.65 1.92 -2.76
CA PHE A 158 -10.08 2.57 -1.60
C PHE A 158 -11.15 2.90 -0.54
N ILE A 159 -12.42 3.08 -0.94
CA ILE A 159 -13.54 3.32 0.00
C ILE A 159 -13.72 2.18 1.00
N PHE A 160 -13.39 0.94 0.62
CA PHE A 160 -13.53 -0.23 1.49
C PHE A 160 -12.53 -0.23 2.66
N ILE A 161 -11.54 0.67 2.66
CA ILE A 161 -10.65 0.89 3.80
C ILE A 161 -11.36 1.65 4.92
N PHE A 162 -12.47 2.34 4.65
CA PHE A 162 -13.21 3.18 5.61
C PHE A 162 -13.46 2.55 7.01
N PRO A 163 -13.82 1.26 7.14
CA PRO A 163 -14.01 0.63 8.44
C PRO A 163 -12.77 0.68 9.36
N ILE A 164 -11.57 0.96 8.84
CA ILE A 164 -10.35 1.15 9.63
C ILE A 164 -10.49 2.29 10.64
N ILE A 165 -11.27 3.33 10.32
CA ILE A 165 -11.49 4.48 11.22
C ILE A 165 -12.17 4.00 12.49
N TRP A 166 -13.26 3.24 12.34
CA TRP A 166 -14.01 2.70 13.45
C TRP A 166 -13.22 1.68 14.25
N TYR A 167 -12.53 0.76 13.55
CA TYR A 167 -11.72 -0.26 14.20
C TYR A 167 -10.57 0.36 15.01
N SER A 168 -9.84 1.33 14.42
CA SER A 168 -8.75 2.00 15.12
C SER A 168 -9.23 2.82 16.32
N SER A 169 -10.38 3.51 16.25
CA SER A 169 -10.98 4.17 17.42
C SER A 169 -11.25 3.19 18.56
N VAL A 170 -11.86 2.04 18.27
CA VAL A 170 -12.16 1.00 19.28
C VAL A 170 -10.88 0.41 19.88
N VAL A 171 -9.88 0.12 19.04
CA VAL A 171 -8.61 -0.47 19.50
C VAL A 171 -7.81 0.51 20.35
N PHE A 172 -7.68 1.78 19.95
CA PHE A 172 -6.83 2.74 20.65
C PHE A 172 -7.45 3.29 21.93
N LYS A 173 -8.74 3.58 21.93
CA LYS A 173 -9.41 4.26 23.05
C LYS A 173 -10.65 3.49 23.48
N SER A 174 -11.82 3.94 23.02
CA SER A 174 -13.14 3.42 23.33
C SER A 174 -14.10 3.82 22.21
N PHE A 175 -15.22 3.11 22.11
CA PHE A 175 -16.26 3.44 21.15
C PHE A 175 -16.87 4.81 21.46
N SER A 176 -16.89 5.70 20.46
CA SER A 176 -17.53 7.01 20.53
C SER A 176 -18.36 7.24 19.27
N ILE A 177 -19.67 7.33 19.44
CA ILE A 177 -20.60 7.57 18.32
C ILE A 177 -20.26 8.86 17.56
N ARG A 178 -19.75 9.88 18.28
CA ARG A 178 -19.35 11.16 17.68
C ARG A 178 -18.20 10.99 16.70
N GLU A 179 -17.22 10.16 17.03
CA GLU A 179 -16.07 9.88 16.13
C GLU A 179 -16.52 9.14 14.88
N TRP A 180 -17.47 8.20 15.02
CA TRP A 180 -17.99 7.44 13.90
C TRP A 180 -18.72 8.33 12.89
N PHE A 181 -19.65 9.18 13.36
CA PHE A 181 -20.32 10.15 12.51
C PHE A 181 -19.34 11.17 11.92
N THR A 182 -18.34 11.60 12.68
CA THR A 182 -17.33 12.55 12.18
C THR A 182 -16.51 11.95 11.02
N GLY A 183 -16.16 10.66 11.10
CA GLY A 183 -15.54 9.94 9.99
C GLY A 183 -16.44 9.85 8.76
N ILE A 184 -17.74 9.57 8.95
CA ILE A 184 -18.73 9.55 7.85
C ILE A 184 -18.84 10.94 7.19
N ILE A 185 -18.89 12.01 7.99
CA ILE A 185 -18.92 13.38 7.46
C ILE A 185 -17.67 13.64 6.63
N GLY A 186 -16.49 13.28 7.13
CA GLY A 186 -15.24 13.39 6.36
C GLY A 186 -15.29 12.64 5.03
N LEU A 187 -15.87 11.44 5.02
CA LEU A 187 -16.05 10.65 3.79
C LEU A 187 -16.99 11.34 2.80
N ILE A 188 -18.14 11.85 3.27
CA ILE A 188 -19.17 12.41 2.40
C ILE A 188 -18.76 13.77 1.79
N VAL A 189 -17.97 14.58 2.50
CA VAL A 189 -17.64 15.96 2.09
C VAL A 189 -17.05 16.05 0.67
N PRO A 190 -16.00 15.29 0.29
CA PRO A 190 -15.47 15.34 -1.08
C PRO A 190 -16.47 14.93 -2.16
N TYR A 191 -17.37 13.99 -1.86
CA TYR A 191 -18.42 13.59 -2.79
C TYR A 191 -19.50 14.66 -2.97
N ILE A 192 -19.85 15.40 -1.91
CA ILE A 192 -20.74 16.56 -2.02
C ILE A 192 -20.10 17.63 -2.90
N ILE A 193 -18.82 17.96 -2.65
CA ILE A 193 -18.10 18.96 -3.45
C ILE A 193 -18.06 18.56 -4.93
N LEU A 194 -17.76 17.29 -5.22
CA LEU A 194 -17.76 16.76 -6.58
C LEU A 194 -19.15 16.83 -7.21
N GLY A 195 -20.20 16.40 -6.50
CA GLY A 195 -21.58 16.45 -6.98
C GLY A 195 -22.04 17.87 -7.27
N THR A 196 -21.69 18.85 -6.42
CA THR A 196 -21.97 20.27 -6.65
C THR A 196 -21.22 20.79 -7.88
N PHE A 197 -19.97 20.38 -8.11
CA PHE A 197 -19.22 20.74 -9.31
C PHE A 197 -19.88 20.22 -10.59
N TYR A 198 -20.31 18.96 -10.63
CA TYR A 198 -21.05 18.40 -11.77
C TYR A 198 -22.41 19.06 -11.98
N PHE A 199 -23.12 19.38 -10.89
CA PHE A 199 -24.38 20.09 -10.95
C PHE A 199 -24.22 21.51 -11.52
N TRP A 200 -23.15 22.22 -11.14
CA TRP A 200 -22.86 23.56 -11.66
C TRP A 200 -22.61 23.56 -13.17
N ASN A 201 -21.93 22.54 -13.69
CA ASN A 201 -21.58 22.43 -15.11
C ASN A 201 -22.68 21.80 -15.98
N ASP A 202 -23.91 21.64 -15.46
CA ASP A 202 -25.03 20.96 -16.14
C ASP A 202 -24.78 19.48 -16.53
N ASP A 203 -23.71 18.86 -16.01
CA ASP A 203 -23.28 17.48 -16.28
C ASP A 203 -23.69 16.49 -15.16
N PHE A 204 -24.76 16.78 -14.41
CA PHE A 204 -25.14 15.95 -13.25
C PHE A 204 -25.49 14.49 -13.63
N ASN A 205 -25.97 14.26 -14.85
CA ASN A 205 -26.25 12.92 -15.33
C ASN A 205 -24.97 12.07 -15.44
N ASP A 206 -23.85 12.66 -15.82
CA ASP A 206 -22.55 11.97 -15.85
C ASP A 206 -22.13 11.57 -14.43
N PHE A 207 -22.33 12.45 -13.44
CA PHE A 207 -22.11 12.11 -12.04
C PHE A 207 -22.97 10.92 -11.61
N TYR A 208 -24.25 10.87 -11.98
CA TYR A 208 -25.12 9.72 -11.68
C TYR A 208 -24.63 8.43 -12.35
N HIS A 209 -24.22 8.51 -13.63
CA HIS A 209 -23.68 7.38 -14.38
C HIS A 209 -22.38 6.84 -13.78
N LEU A 210 -21.56 7.66 -13.10
CA LEU A 210 -20.38 7.19 -12.37
C LEU A 210 -20.73 6.18 -11.24
N TRP A 211 -21.97 6.20 -10.73
CA TRP A 211 -22.42 5.26 -9.69
C TRP A 211 -23.10 3.99 -10.23
N LEU A 212 -23.45 3.94 -11.51
CA LEU A 212 -24.13 2.78 -12.12
C LEU A 212 -23.26 1.51 -12.33
N PRO A 213 -21.94 1.58 -12.61
CA PRO A 213 -21.14 0.37 -12.80
C PRO A 213 -20.85 -0.40 -11.50
N PHE A 214 -21.41 0.00 -10.34
CA PHE A 214 -21.29 -0.74 -9.07
C PHE A 214 -22.17 -1.99 -9.00
N LYS A 215 -22.14 -2.81 -10.04
CA LYS A 215 -22.69 -4.17 -9.96
C LYS A 215 -21.67 -5.02 -9.23
N PHE A 216 -22.00 -5.42 -8.00
CA PHE A 216 -21.30 -6.47 -7.29
C PHE A 216 -21.43 -7.77 -8.10
N VAL A 217 -20.35 -8.16 -8.77
CA VAL A 217 -20.26 -9.46 -9.43
C VAL A 217 -19.44 -10.36 -8.52
N LEU A 218 -20.02 -11.51 -8.15
CA LEU A 218 -19.28 -12.55 -7.42
C LEU A 218 -18.14 -13.05 -8.32
N PRO A 219 -16.90 -13.13 -7.81
CA PRO A 219 -15.74 -13.40 -8.65
C PRO A 219 -15.79 -14.79 -9.32
N GLN A 220 -15.36 -14.84 -10.57
CA GLN A 220 -14.84 -16.08 -11.17
C GLN A 220 -13.45 -16.35 -10.56
N ALA A 221 -13.09 -17.62 -10.40
CA ALA A 221 -11.89 -18.04 -9.70
C ALA A 221 -10.63 -17.31 -10.21
N LEU A 222 -9.67 -17.06 -9.29
CA LEU A 222 -8.34 -16.52 -9.60
C LEU A 222 -7.73 -17.28 -10.78
N ALA A 223 -7.68 -16.65 -11.96
CA ALA A 223 -6.97 -17.16 -13.11
C ALA A 223 -5.47 -16.87 -12.96
N ILE A 224 -4.84 -17.49 -11.96
CA ILE A 224 -3.38 -17.56 -11.89
C ILE A 224 -2.98 -18.74 -12.77
N GLU A 225 -2.15 -18.49 -13.78
CA GLU A 225 -1.63 -19.56 -14.64
C GLU A 225 -0.90 -20.61 -13.79
N GLN A 226 -1.09 -21.88 -14.14
CA GLN A 226 -0.72 -23.01 -13.27
C GLN A 226 0.80 -23.12 -13.02
N ASP A 227 1.61 -22.41 -13.80
CA ASP A 227 3.07 -22.41 -13.72
C ASP A 227 3.64 -21.37 -12.73
N ASP A 228 2.83 -20.41 -12.25
CA ASP A 228 3.28 -19.32 -11.36
C ASP A 228 3.21 -19.65 -9.86
N TYR A 229 2.62 -20.79 -9.48
CA TYR A 229 2.48 -21.16 -8.07
C TYR A 229 3.83 -21.33 -7.35
N PHE A 230 4.87 -21.77 -8.05
CA PHE A 230 6.20 -21.93 -7.46
C PHE A 230 6.85 -20.60 -7.06
N ALA A 231 6.62 -19.55 -7.85
CA ALA A 231 7.15 -18.21 -7.56
C ALA A 231 6.47 -17.57 -6.34
N LEU A 232 5.27 -18.03 -5.95
CA LEU A 232 4.57 -17.58 -4.73
C LEU A 232 5.10 -18.22 -3.44
N ILE A 233 5.76 -19.38 -3.52
CA ILE A 233 6.22 -20.12 -2.33
C ILE A 233 7.14 -19.27 -1.43
N PRO A 234 8.19 -18.59 -1.94
CA PRO A 234 9.03 -17.73 -1.11
C PRO A 234 8.26 -16.62 -0.39
N ILE A 235 7.27 -16.03 -1.06
CA ILE A 235 6.43 -14.96 -0.52
C ILE A 235 5.62 -15.50 0.67
N ILE A 236 4.97 -16.65 0.49
CA ILE A 236 4.20 -17.31 1.55
C ILE A 236 5.10 -17.67 2.74
N ILE A 237 6.30 -18.20 2.49
CA ILE A 237 7.26 -18.52 3.55
C ILE A 237 7.62 -17.27 4.34
N VAL A 238 7.97 -16.16 3.68
CA VAL A 238 8.31 -14.91 4.38
C VAL A 238 7.12 -14.37 5.16
N LEU A 239 5.91 -14.42 4.59
CA LEU A 239 4.70 -14.01 5.30
C LEU A 239 4.48 -14.85 6.56
N LEU A 240 4.57 -16.18 6.48
CA LEU A 240 4.42 -17.06 7.64
C LEU A 240 5.49 -16.79 8.72
N LEU A 241 6.75 -16.63 8.31
CA LEU A 241 7.86 -16.29 9.21
C LEU A 241 7.64 -14.92 9.88
N SER A 242 7.12 -13.95 9.11
CA SER A 242 6.80 -12.61 9.61
C SER A 242 5.65 -12.62 10.62
N LEU A 243 4.57 -13.34 10.35
CA LEU A 243 3.42 -13.47 11.24
C LEU A 243 3.81 -14.20 12.53
N ASN A 244 4.60 -15.26 12.43
CA ASN A 244 5.13 -15.96 13.60
C ASN A 244 6.00 -15.02 14.46
N GLN A 245 6.87 -14.23 13.83
CA GLN A 245 7.72 -13.28 14.57
C GLN A 245 6.90 -12.17 15.23
N VAL A 246 5.86 -11.65 14.54
CA VAL A 246 4.92 -10.68 15.11
C VAL A 246 4.25 -11.27 16.35
N ARG A 247 3.78 -12.52 16.28
CA ARG A 247 3.19 -13.22 17.44
C ARG A 247 4.17 -13.32 18.62
N VAL A 248 5.40 -13.75 18.37
CA VAL A 248 6.44 -13.89 19.41
C VAL A 248 6.82 -12.55 20.05
N MET A 249 6.88 -11.49 19.24
CA MET A 249 7.24 -10.14 19.71
C MET A 249 6.04 -9.35 20.24
N PHE A 250 4.81 -9.82 20.04
CA PHE A 250 3.60 -9.07 20.35
C PHE A 250 3.58 -8.57 21.79
N PHE A 251 3.71 -9.46 22.78
CA PHE A 251 3.68 -9.07 24.19
C PHE A 251 4.95 -8.35 24.69
N LYS A 252 6.05 -8.41 23.93
CA LYS A 252 7.30 -7.71 24.24
C LYS A 252 7.26 -6.24 23.81
N ASN A 253 6.36 -5.90 22.87
CA ASN A 253 6.20 -4.54 22.39
C ASN A 253 5.31 -3.71 23.32
N VAL A 254 5.54 -2.39 23.33
CA VAL A 254 4.72 -1.43 24.08
C VAL A 254 3.27 -1.42 23.58
N VAL A 255 2.33 -1.00 24.44
CA VAL A 255 0.89 -1.00 24.15
C VAL A 255 0.56 -0.29 22.83
N GLN A 256 1.19 0.86 22.57
CA GLN A 256 1.02 1.63 21.32
C GLN A 256 1.30 0.74 20.09
N VAL A 257 2.43 0.04 20.06
CA VAL A 257 2.84 -0.80 18.93
C VAL A 257 1.92 -2.01 18.79
N ARG A 258 1.51 -2.66 19.89
CA ARG A 258 0.56 -3.79 19.85
C ARG A 258 -0.77 -3.44 19.21
N LYS A 259 -1.35 -2.31 19.62
CA LYS A 259 -2.60 -1.78 19.08
C LYS A 259 -2.45 -1.37 17.60
N SER A 260 -1.30 -0.79 17.26
CA SER A 260 -0.96 -0.47 15.87
C SER A 260 -0.86 -1.71 14.99
N LEU A 261 -0.27 -2.81 15.49
CA LEU A 261 -0.19 -4.10 14.78
C LEU A 261 -1.56 -4.71 14.52
N GLN A 262 -2.48 -4.61 15.49
CA GLN A 262 -3.88 -5.03 15.28
C GLN A 262 -4.55 -4.23 14.16
N CYS A 263 -4.34 -2.91 14.14
CA CYS A 263 -4.86 -2.05 13.08
C CYS A 263 -4.25 -2.40 11.72
N LEU A 264 -2.93 -2.64 11.63
CA LEU A 264 -2.28 -3.08 10.40
C LEU A 264 -2.82 -4.41 9.90
N GLY A 265 -3.07 -5.37 10.80
CA GLY A 265 -3.65 -6.66 10.45
C GLY A 265 -5.06 -6.51 9.88
N PHE A 266 -5.89 -5.69 10.52
CA PHE A 266 -7.23 -5.36 10.01
C PHE A 266 -7.17 -4.62 8.67
N PHE A 267 -6.18 -3.74 8.49
CA PHE A 267 -5.92 -3.05 7.23
C PHE A 267 -5.68 -4.04 6.08
N VAL A 268 -4.85 -5.05 6.30
CA VAL A 268 -4.60 -6.11 5.30
C VAL A 268 -5.88 -6.88 4.99
N ILE A 269 -6.68 -7.22 6.01
CA ILE A 269 -7.96 -7.92 5.83
C ILE A 269 -8.91 -7.10 4.96
N LEU A 270 -9.03 -5.78 5.19
CA LEU A 270 -9.89 -4.91 4.36
C LEU A 270 -9.41 -4.83 2.90
N ILE A 271 -8.09 -4.79 2.67
CA ILE A 271 -7.55 -4.77 1.31
C ILE A 271 -7.81 -6.09 0.59
N VAL A 272 -7.59 -7.22 1.26
CA VAL A 272 -7.88 -8.54 0.69
C VAL A 272 -9.38 -8.73 0.47
N ALA A 273 -10.24 -8.31 1.41
CA ALA A 273 -11.69 -8.38 1.25
C ALA A 273 -12.16 -7.51 0.07
N SER A 274 -11.65 -6.29 -0.07
CA SER A 274 -12.00 -5.41 -1.19
C SER A 274 -11.58 -5.96 -2.54
N TYR A 275 -10.46 -6.67 -2.63
CA TYR A 275 -10.05 -7.39 -3.84
C TYR A 275 -11.12 -8.38 -4.30
N PHE A 276 -11.68 -9.17 -3.38
CA PHE A 276 -12.71 -10.17 -3.71
C PHE A 276 -14.09 -9.58 -4.05
N ILE A 277 -14.34 -8.32 -3.65
CA ILE A 277 -15.61 -7.64 -3.90
C ILE A 277 -15.61 -6.97 -5.29
N MET A 278 -14.44 -6.76 -5.90
CA MET A 278 -14.33 -6.09 -7.19
C MET A 278 -14.68 -6.99 -8.38
N PRO A 279 -15.40 -6.46 -9.38
CA PRO A 279 -15.66 -7.18 -10.63
C PRO A 279 -14.40 -7.36 -11.48
N ASP A 280 -13.51 -6.36 -11.52
CA ASP A 280 -12.24 -6.39 -12.25
C ASP A 280 -11.08 -6.62 -11.28
N GLN A 281 -10.70 -7.88 -11.10
CA GLN A 281 -9.65 -8.30 -10.16
C GLN A 281 -8.24 -8.02 -10.70
N HIS A 282 -7.76 -6.79 -10.56
CA HIS A 282 -6.36 -6.46 -10.87
C HIS A 282 -5.44 -6.77 -9.70
N ILE A 283 -4.36 -7.53 -9.93
CA ILE A 283 -3.38 -7.88 -8.90
C ILE A 283 -2.78 -6.60 -8.29
N ASN A 284 -2.63 -5.54 -9.10
CA ASN A 284 -2.30 -4.17 -8.68
C ASN A 284 -2.99 -3.67 -7.39
N HIS A 285 -4.25 -4.07 -7.13
CA HIS A 285 -4.96 -3.68 -5.90
C HIS A 285 -4.21 -4.10 -4.63
N LEU A 286 -3.56 -5.27 -4.65
CA LEU A 286 -2.82 -5.81 -3.51
C LEU A 286 -1.60 -4.94 -3.14
N MET A 287 -1.15 -4.04 -4.02
CA MET A 287 -0.07 -3.10 -3.73
C MET A 287 -0.43 -2.16 -2.57
N LEU A 288 -1.71 -1.89 -2.31
CA LEU A 288 -2.16 -1.15 -1.12
C LEU A 288 -1.71 -1.84 0.19
N ALA A 289 -1.56 -3.17 0.19
CA ALA A 289 -1.12 -3.91 1.38
C ALA A 289 0.39 -3.84 1.61
N ALA A 290 1.17 -3.22 0.70
CA ALA A 290 2.63 -3.19 0.77
C ALA A 290 3.15 -2.56 2.08
N ALA A 291 2.58 -1.44 2.54
CA ALA A 291 3.04 -0.80 3.78
C ALA A 291 2.75 -1.63 5.06
N PRO A 292 1.52 -2.14 5.28
CA PRO A 292 1.26 -3.05 6.39
C PRO A 292 2.13 -4.31 6.35
N VAL A 293 2.23 -4.96 5.18
CA VAL A 293 3.00 -6.20 5.02
C VAL A 293 4.51 -5.94 5.19
N ALA A 294 5.03 -4.82 4.70
CA ALA A 294 6.43 -4.41 4.91
C ALA A 294 6.76 -4.27 6.40
N THR A 295 5.81 -3.75 7.18
CA THR A 295 5.95 -3.65 8.64
C THR A 295 6.10 -5.03 9.27
N PHE A 296 5.26 -5.99 8.87
CA PHE A 296 5.34 -7.37 9.37
C PHE A 296 6.66 -8.04 8.95
N MET A 297 7.04 -7.95 7.68
CA MET A 297 8.32 -8.50 7.18
C MET A 297 9.51 -7.93 7.95
N THR A 298 9.46 -6.64 8.29
CA THR A 298 10.51 -5.98 9.08
C THR A 298 10.68 -6.62 10.46
N PHE A 299 9.62 -7.08 11.14
CA PHE A 299 9.79 -7.79 12.42
C PHE A 299 10.66 -9.02 12.30
N TYR A 300 10.43 -9.82 11.25
CA TYR A 300 11.23 -11.01 10.97
C TYR A 300 12.69 -10.63 10.68
N PHE A 301 12.92 -9.79 9.67
CA PHE A 301 14.28 -9.44 9.26
C PHE A 301 15.06 -8.63 10.28
N ASN A 302 14.39 -7.89 11.19
CA ASN A 302 15.07 -7.18 12.28
C ASN A 302 15.45 -8.12 13.43
N SER A 303 14.65 -9.17 13.68
CA SER A 303 14.85 -10.08 14.82
C SER A 303 15.67 -11.33 14.49
N ALA A 304 15.84 -11.66 13.20
CA ALA A 304 16.49 -12.88 12.77
C ALA A 304 17.98 -12.92 13.14
N LYS A 305 18.41 -13.99 13.84
CA LYS A 305 19.77 -14.14 14.36
C LYS A 305 20.73 -14.84 13.39
N VAL A 306 20.26 -15.89 12.72
CA VAL A 306 21.10 -16.76 11.87
C VAL A 306 21.34 -16.10 10.51
N ARG A 307 22.57 -15.60 10.27
CA ARG A 307 22.91 -14.79 9.11
C ARG A 307 22.60 -15.43 7.76
N TRP A 308 23.08 -16.66 7.56
CA TRP A 308 22.88 -17.35 6.29
C TRP A 308 21.39 -17.54 5.97
N PHE A 309 20.56 -17.86 6.98
CA PHE A 309 19.15 -18.18 6.77
C PHE A 309 18.33 -16.97 6.30
N TYR A 310 18.40 -15.83 6.99
CA TYR A 310 17.59 -14.66 6.55
C TYR A 310 18.10 -14.06 5.24
N GLU A 311 19.41 -14.12 4.96
CA GLU A 311 19.93 -13.67 3.66
C GLU A 311 19.49 -14.60 2.53
N PHE A 312 19.44 -15.91 2.77
CA PHE A 312 18.93 -16.89 1.82
C PHE A 312 17.44 -16.69 1.53
N VAL A 313 16.62 -16.53 2.57
CA VAL A 313 15.19 -16.24 2.44
C VAL A 313 14.94 -14.92 1.69
N PHE A 314 15.75 -13.89 1.96
CA PHE A 314 15.67 -12.63 1.23
C PHE A 314 16.09 -12.78 -0.24
N ALA A 315 17.13 -13.56 -0.53
CA ALA A 315 17.54 -13.85 -1.90
C ALA A 315 16.46 -14.61 -2.68
N LEU A 316 15.77 -15.58 -2.04
CA LEU A 316 14.63 -16.28 -2.67
C LEU A 316 13.49 -15.34 -3.04
N LEU A 317 13.21 -14.32 -2.21
CA LEU A 317 12.22 -13.29 -2.58
C LEU A 317 12.65 -12.52 -3.83
N ILE A 318 13.92 -12.11 -3.91
CA ILE A 318 14.44 -11.38 -5.09
C ILE A 318 14.37 -12.26 -6.34
N ILE A 319 14.69 -13.55 -6.23
CA ILE A 319 14.62 -14.49 -7.35
C ILE A 319 13.16 -14.65 -7.83
N SER A 320 12.20 -14.77 -6.90
CA SER A 320 10.77 -14.80 -7.22
C SER A 320 10.32 -13.54 -7.97
N ILE A 321 10.80 -12.36 -7.58
CA ILE A 321 10.54 -11.10 -8.28
C ILE A 321 11.06 -11.15 -9.73
N PHE A 322 12.31 -11.56 -9.92
CA PHE A 322 12.87 -11.66 -11.26
C PHE A 322 12.19 -12.73 -12.12
N TYR A 323 11.69 -13.80 -11.52
CA TYR A 323 10.90 -14.81 -12.22
C TYR A 323 9.64 -14.18 -12.81
N PHE A 324 8.81 -13.52 -11.98
CA PHE A 324 7.60 -12.82 -12.46
C PHE A 324 7.88 -11.72 -13.49
N GLN A 325 9.09 -11.19 -13.55
CA GLN A 325 9.51 -10.16 -14.52
C GLN A 325 10.07 -10.72 -15.82
N LEU A 326 10.30 -12.02 -15.94
CA LEU A 326 10.89 -12.62 -17.13
C LEU A 326 9.97 -13.66 -17.77
N PHE A 327 9.13 -14.27 -16.95
CA PHE A 327 8.09 -15.21 -17.30
C PHE A 327 6.78 -14.61 -16.79
#